data_AF-G4MXE5-F1
#
_entry.id   AF-G4MXE5-F1
#
_cell.length_a   1.000
_cell.length_b   1.000
_cell.length_c   1.000
_cell.angle_alpha   90.00
_cell.angle_beta   90.00
_cell.angle_gamma   90.00
#
_symmetry.space_group_name_H-M   'P 1'
#
loop_
_entity.id
_entity.type
_entity.pdbx_description
1 polymer ?
#
loop_
_entity_poly.entity_id
_entity_poly.type
_entity_poly.pdbx_seq_one_letter_code
_entity_poly.pdbx_strand_id
1 'polypeptide(L)'
;MPRGLGHTVSFLLETRGIRLADQHLQRRVATQLVKTEAILDMARDRAGEVYKTVEDAWAVFILGLEVERLGYVFSQTVEVLNATSSSLARILYEGHVLNTVTTGTYQREVVLPKNAASAFLALEPEIIDSYVTINIIPLKVGEEYPIFRIPRT
;
A
#
# COMPACT_ATOMS: atom_id res chain seq x y z
N MET A 1 -14.54 9.32 34.13
CA MET A 1 -14.23 7.88 34.30
C MET A 1 -12.91 7.58 33.63
N PRO A 2 -11.96 6.86 34.26
CA PRO A 2 -10.81 6.34 33.54
C PRO A 2 -11.35 5.30 32.57
N ARG A 3 -11.36 5.64 31.27
CA ARG A 3 -11.76 4.71 30.22
C ARG A 3 -10.61 3.71 30.05
N GLY A 4 -10.89 2.43 30.30
CA GLY A 4 -9.91 1.34 30.07
C GLY A 4 -9.58 1.17 28.59
N LEU A 5 -8.97 0.04 28.21
CA LEU A 5 -8.55 -0.34 26.85
C LEU A 5 -9.65 -0.35 25.76
N GLY A 6 -10.86 0.15 26.04
CA GLY A 6 -11.98 0.15 25.10
C GLY A 6 -11.75 0.99 23.85
N HIS A 7 -10.87 1.99 23.88
CA HIS A 7 -10.56 2.87 22.74
C HIS A 7 -9.13 2.68 22.22
N THR A 8 -8.64 1.45 22.19
CA THR A 8 -7.32 1.14 21.64
C THR A 8 -7.34 1.16 20.12
N VAL A 9 -6.38 1.87 19.52
CA VAL A 9 -6.08 1.81 18.08
C VAL A 9 -5.10 0.67 17.84
N SER A 10 -5.41 -0.22 16.90
CA SER A 10 -4.54 -1.34 16.52
C SER A 10 -4.01 -1.16 15.10
N PHE A 11 -2.73 -1.47 14.92
CA PHE A 11 -2.06 -1.45 13.62
C PHE A 11 -1.64 -2.88 13.24
N LEU A 12 -1.92 -3.27 12.01
CA LEU A 12 -1.32 -4.45 11.39
C LEU A 12 -0.14 -4.00 10.54
N LEU A 13 1.07 -4.40 10.93
CA LEU A 13 2.30 -4.03 10.23
C LEU A 13 2.86 -5.24 9.49
N GLU A 14 2.67 -5.25 8.18
CA GLU A 14 3.23 -6.30 7.33
C GLU A 14 4.56 -5.86 6.70
N THR A 15 5.50 -6.78 6.61
CA THR A 15 6.73 -6.62 5.82
C THR A 15 6.84 -7.80 4.89
N ARG A 16 7.08 -7.52 3.60
CA ARG A 16 7.09 -8.55 2.55
C ARG A 16 8.02 -9.70 2.93
N GLY A 17 7.51 -10.92 2.79
CA GLY A 17 8.23 -12.16 3.06
C GLY A 17 8.51 -12.95 1.80
N ILE A 18 9.43 -12.44 0.98
CA ILE A 18 9.91 -13.14 -0.20
C ILE A 18 11.10 -14.01 0.24
N ARG A 19 11.14 -15.28 -0.20
CA ARG A 19 12.20 -16.25 0.18
C ARG A 19 12.41 -16.32 1.69
N LEU A 20 11.45 -16.91 2.40
CA LEU A 20 11.29 -16.98 3.88
C LEU A 20 12.48 -17.57 4.69
N ALA A 21 13.66 -17.75 4.09
CA ALA A 21 14.94 -18.13 4.70
C ALA A 21 15.93 -16.93 4.76
N ASP A 22 17.23 -17.17 4.59
CA ASP A 22 18.35 -16.25 4.91
C ASP A 22 18.49 -14.96 4.09
N GLN A 23 17.58 -14.66 3.16
CA GLN A 23 17.68 -13.46 2.33
C GLN A 23 16.92 -12.30 2.99
N HIS A 24 17.64 -11.24 3.35
CA HIS A 24 17.10 -9.97 3.87
C HIS A 24 16.36 -10.01 5.21
N LEU A 25 16.57 -11.05 6.05
CA LEU A 25 16.03 -11.12 7.41
C LEU A 25 16.36 -9.86 8.23
N GLN A 26 17.62 -9.42 8.18
CA GLN A 26 18.08 -8.20 8.87
C GLN A 26 17.27 -6.96 8.45
N ARG A 27 17.02 -6.79 7.14
CA ARG A 27 16.23 -5.67 6.63
C ARG A 27 14.79 -5.74 7.12
N ARG A 28 14.18 -6.92 7.19
CA ARG A 28 12.79 -7.10 7.66
C ARG A 28 12.66 -6.81 9.15
N VAL A 29 13.58 -7.33 9.96
CA VAL A 29 13.65 -7.06 11.41
C VAL A 29 13.87 -5.57 11.66
N ALA A 30 14.85 -4.95 10.98
CA ALA A 30 15.10 -3.51 11.11
C ALA A 30 13.89 -2.68 10.67
N THR A 31 13.22 -3.05 9.58
CA THR A 31 12.01 -2.35 9.10
C THR A 31 10.87 -2.43 10.11
N GLN A 32 10.62 -3.61 10.70
CA GLN A 32 9.57 -3.73 11.71
C GLN A 32 9.90 -2.96 12.99
N LEU A 33 11.17 -2.96 13.40
CA LEU A 33 11.63 -2.16 14.53
C LEU A 33 11.39 -0.67 14.30
N VAL A 34 11.84 -0.13 13.16
CA VAL A 34 11.65 1.28 12.79
C VAL A 34 10.17 1.65 12.69
N LYS A 35 9.33 0.78 12.12
CA LYS A 35 7.87 1.02 12.08
C LYS A 35 7.28 1.11 13.49
N THR A 36 7.72 0.24 14.38
CA THR A 36 7.24 0.18 15.77
C THR A 36 7.70 1.42 16.55
N GLU A 37 8.99 1.77 16.46
CA GLU A 37 9.53 3.00 17.04
C GLU A 37 8.79 4.24 16.54
N ALA A 38 8.59 4.37 15.23
CA ALA A 38 7.90 5.53 14.67
C ALA A 38 6.46 5.68 15.20
N ILE A 39 5.74 4.57 15.42
CA ILE A 39 4.40 4.60 16.03
C ILE A 39 4.48 5.01 17.49
N LEU A 40 5.43 4.47 18.25
CA LEU A 40 5.61 4.80 19.67
C LEU A 40 6.05 6.26 19.85
N ASP A 41 7.00 6.74 19.05
CA ASP A 41 7.44 8.13 19.06
C ASP A 41 6.31 9.06 18.65
N MET A 42 5.53 8.74 17.62
CA MET A 42 4.35 9.52 17.24
C MET A 42 3.31 9.55 18.36
N ALA A 43 3.03 8.41 18.98
CA ALA A 43 2.07 8.32 20.09
C ALA A 43 2.56 9.10 21.32
N ARG A 44 3.86 9.08 21.61
CA ARG A 44 4.48 9.84 22.72
C ARG A 44 4.46 11.34 22.44
N ASP A 45 5.02 11.75 21.30
CA ASP A 45 5.29 13.15 20.99
C ASP A 45 4.01 13.91 20.59
N ARG A 46 3.00 13.19 20.09
CA ARG A 46 1.71 13.76 19.66
C ARG A 46 0.53 13.20 20.47
N ALA A 47 0.76 12.81 21.72
CA ALA A 47 -0.25 12.18 22.56
C ALA A 47 -1.58 12.96 22.61
N GLY A 48 -1.52 14.29 22.70
CA GLY A 48 -2.70 15.15 22.71
C GLY A 48 -3.48 15.14 21.39
N GLU A 49 -2.78 15.19 20.24
CA GLU A 49 -3.39 15.11 18.91
C GLU A 49 -4.02 13.74 18.68
N VAL A 50 -3.33 12.66 19.06
CA VAL A 50 -3.84 11.28 18.95
C VAL A 50 -5.09 11.10 19.81
N TYR A 51 -5.04 11.55 21.07
CA TYR A 51 -6.19 11.48 21.97
C TYR A 51 -7.39 12.24 21.40
N LYS A 52 -7.18 13.49 21.00
CA LYS A 52 -8.24 14.31 20.42
C LYS A 52 -8.83 13.68 19.15
N THR A 53 -7.99 13.15 18.26
CA THR A 53 -8.43 12.50 17.02
C THR A 53 -9.31 11.28 17.29
N VAL A 54 -8.91 10.43 18.24
CA VAL A 54 -9.68 9.23 18.61
C VAL A 54 -11.00 9.61 19.27
N GLU A 55 -10.99 10.60 20.16
CA GLU A 55 -12.18 11.08 20.85
C GLU A 55 -13.18 11.76 19.93
N ASP A 56 -12.69 12.61 19.01
CA ASP A 56 -13.54 13.26 18.01
C ASP A 56 -14.16 12.19 17.09
N ALA A 57 -13.39 11.19 16.63
CA ALA A 57 -13.91 10.09 15.81
C ALA A 57 -14.96 9.24 16.55
N TRP A 58 -14.73 8.95 17.84
CA TRP A 58 -15.67 8.21 18.68
C TRP A 58 -16.97 8.98 18.92
N ALA A 59 -16.86 10.29 19.20
CA ALA A 59 -18.00 11.18 19.37
C ALA A 59 -18.84 11.23 18.08
N VAL A 60 -18.18 11.35 16.92
CA VAL A 60 -18.85 11.31 15.62
C VAL A 60 -19.58 9.97 15.41
N PHE A 61 -18.92 8.85 15.70
CA PHE A 61 -19.50 7.52 15.54
C PHE A 61 -20.74 7.28 16.43
N ILE A 62 -20.69 7.68 17.70
CA ILE A 62 -21.79 7.45 18.66
C ILE A 62 -22.92 8.47 18.54
N LEU A 63 -22.59 9.75 18.32
CA LEU A 63 -23.59 10.81 18.31
C LEU A 63 -24.34 10.89 16.98
N GLY A 64 -24.04 10.02 16.02
CA GLY A 64 -24.71 10.00 14.72
C GLY A 64 -24.51 11.30 13.93
N LEU A 65 -23.51 12.11 14.29
CA LEU A 65 -23.02 13.16 13.42
C LEU A 65 -22.58 12.47 12.13
N GLU A 66 -23.11 12.90 11.00
CA GLU A 66 -22.63 12.41 9.71
C GLU A 66 -21.11 12.51 9.72
N VAL A 67 -20.45 11.35 9.70
CA VAL A 67 -19.03 11.29 9.49
C VAL A 67 -18.86 11.85 8.09
N GLU A 68 -18.43 13.10 7.99
CA GLU A 68 -18.00 13.64 6.71
C GLU A 68 -16.85 12.72 6.31
N ARG A 69 -17.13 11.80 5.37
CA ARG A 69 -16.11 10.97 4.76
C ARG A 69 -15.10 11.97 4.30
N LEU A 70 -13.94 11.96 4.95
CA LEU A 70 -12.89 12.91 4.70
C LEU A 70 -12.75 12.95 3.16
N GLY A 71 -13.19 14.04 2.51
CA GLY A 71 -13.28 14.21 1.06
C GLY A 71 -11.91 14.43 0.40
N TYR A 72 -10.90 13.70 0.85
CA TYR A 72 -9.50 13.92 0.50
C TYR A 72 -9.18 12.92 -0.59
N VAL A 73 -9.53 13.36 -1.78
CA VAL A 73 -9.10 12.76 -3.03
C VAL A 73 -7.66 13.16 -3.27
N PHE A 74 -6.78 12.17 -3.39
CA PHE A 74 -5.43 12.35 -3.91
C PHE A 74 -5.58 12.73 -5.39
N SER A 75 -5.41 14.01 -5.72
CA SER A 75 -5.44 14.54 -7.08
C SER A 75 -4.04 15.00 -7.46
N GLN A 76 -3.33 14.20 -8.25
CA GLN A 76 -2.02 14.55 -8.77
C GLN A 76 -1.79 13.93 -10.15
N THR A 77 -0.88 14.53 -10.91
CA THR A 77 -0.30 13.90 -12.10
C THR A 77 0.56 12.72 -11.65
N VAL A 78 0.19 11.54 -12.12
CA VAL A 78 0.90 10.28 -11.89
C VAL A 78 1.40 9.71 -13.20
N GLU A 79 2.48 8.94 -13.11
CA GLU A 79 2.93 8.09 -14.19
C GLU A 79 2.12 6.79 -14.20
N VAL A 80 1.45 6.54 -15.33
CA VAL A 80 0.70 5.31 -15.60
C VAL A 80 1.57 4.40 -16.45
N LEU A 81 1.54 3.10 -16.15
CA LEU A 81 2.21 2.08 -16.94
C LEU A 81 1.23 1.45 -17.93
N ASN A 82 1.68 1.21 -19.17
CA ASN A 82 0.93 0.43 -20.14
C ASN A 82 1.76 -0.79 -20.59
N ALA A 83 1.13 -1.96 -20.65
CA ALA A 83 1.83 -3.17 -21.07
C ALA A 83 2.11 -3.13 -22.58
N THR A 84 3.39 -3.07 -22.96
CA THR A 84 3.86 -3.11 -24.35
C THR A 84 4.17 -4.53 -24.80
N SER A 85 4.55 -5.41 -23.87
CA SER A 85 4.71 -6.84 -24.14
C SER A 85 4.35 -7.67 -22.91
N SER A 86 3.96 -8.92 -23.13
CA SER A 86 3.72 -9.91 -22.08
C SER A 86 4.10 -11.29 -22.60
N SER A 87 4.91 -12.02 -21.85
CA SER A 87 5.37 -13.36 -22.19
C SER A 87 5.38 -14.28 -20.98
N LEU A 88 4.70 -15.42 -21.07
CA LEU A 88 4.65 -16.41 -20.01
C LEU A 88 5.89 -17.31 -20.00
N ALA A 89 6.40 -17.57 -18.80
CA ALA A 89 7.48 -18.52 -18.57
C ALA A 89 7.01 -19.95 -18.84
N ARG A 90 7.93 -20.77 -19.37
CA ARG A 90 7.66 -22.20 -19.64
C ARG A 90 7.89 -23.10 -18.43
N ILE A 91 8.53 -22.58 -17.39
CA ILE A 91 8.87 -23.30 -16.16
C ILE A 91 8.20 -22.57 -14.99
N LEU A 92 7.66 -23.35 -14.06
CA LEU A 92 7.00 -22.84 -12.86
C LEU A 92 8.04 -22.32 -11.86
N TYR A 93 7.76 -21.17 -11.25
CA TYR A 93 8.49 -20.62 -10.11
C TYR A 93 7.60 -20.71 -8.88
N GLU A 94 8.04 -21.44 -7.84
CA GLU A 94 7.27 -21.66 -6.60
C GLU A 94 5.82 -22.14 -6.85
N GLY A 95 5.59 -22.90 -7.93
CA GLY A 95 4.27 -23.43 -8.32
C GLY A 95 3.44 -22.51 -9.22
N HIS A 96 3.92 -21.30 -9.54
CA HIS A 96 3.22 -20.33 -10.39
C HIS A 96 3.88 -20.17 -11.76
N VAL A 97 3.07 -19.96 -12.81
CA VAL A 97 3.56 -19.55 -14.13
C VAL A 97 3.87 -18.06 -14.07
N LEU A 98 5.15 -17.70 -14.22
CA LEU A 98 5.55 -16.29 -14.23
C LEU A 98 5.19 -15.62 -15.55
N ASN A 99 4.78 -14.35 -15.48
CA ASN A 99 4.58 -13.49 -16.64
C ASN A 99 5.66 -12.40 -16.68
N THR A 100 6.43 -12.32 -17.74
CA THR A 100 7.35 -11.21 -17.99
C THR A 100 6.61 -10.15 -18.79
N VAL A 101 6.38 -8.98 -18.18
CA VAL A 101 5.71 -7.85 -18.80
C VAL A 101 6.72 -6.71 -19.02
N THR A 102 6.72 -6.14 -20.22
CA THR A 102 7.42 -4.87 -20.49
C THR A 102 6.41 -3.74 -20.50
N THR A 103 6.74 -2.60 -19.92
CA THR A 103 5.85 -1.44 -19.82
C THR A 103 6.42 -0.19 -20.48
N GLY A 104 5.53 0.60 -21.08
CA GLY A 104 5.76 2.01 -21.39
C GLY A 104 5.18 2.89 -20.30
N THR A 105 5.49 4.19 -20.33
CA THR A 105 5.03 5.19 -19.36
C THR A 105 4.33 6.34 -20.05
N TYR A 106 3.29 6.87 -19.42
CA TYR A 106 2.70 8.16 -19.77
C TYR A 106 2.13 8.86 -18.53
N GLN A 107 1.93 10.17 -18.60
CA GLN A 107 1.45 10.97 -17.46
C GLN A 107 -0.07 11.17 -17.55
N ARG A 108 -0.77 11.06 -16.41
CA ARG A 108 -2.21 11.31 -16.30
C ARG A 108 -2.54 11.92 -14.95
N GLU A 109 -3.46 12.87 -14.93
CA GLU A 109 -4.04 13.34 -13.67
C GLU A 109 -5.04 12.29 -13.15
N VAL A 110 -4.84 11.83 -11.92
CA VAL A 110 -5.74 10.85 -11.30
C VAL A 110 -6.24 11.35 -9.96
N VAL A 111 -7.47 10.96 -9.66
CA VAL A 111 -8.21 11.31 -8.46
C VAL A 111 -8.48 10.01 -7.71
N LEU A 112 -7.74 9.75 -6.63
CA LEU A 112 -7.73 8.46 -5.94
C LEU A 112 -7.99 8.59 -4.43
N PRO A 113 -8.53 7.55 -3.76
CA PRO A 113 -8.60 7.52 -2.31
C PRO A 113 -7.19 7.50 -1.70
N LYS A 114 -6.97 8.17 -0.57
CA LYS A 114 -5.67 8.32 0.12
C LYS A 114 -4.93 7.00 0.43
N ASN A 115 -5.64 5.87 0.48
CA ASN A 115 -5.06 4.53 0.73
C ASN A 115 -4.63 3.79 -0.54
N ALA A 116 -4.87 4.34 -1.74
CA ALA A 116 -4.47 3.75 -3.02
C ALA A 116 -2.94 3.63 -3.17
N ALA A 117 -2.17 4.44 -2.44
CA ALA A 117 -0.71 4.40 -2.43
C ALA A 117 -0.13 3.02 -2.08
N SER A 118 -0.80 2.28 -1.17
CA SER A 118 -0.39 0.93 -0.79
C SER A 118 -0.62 -0.10 -1.90
N ALA A 119 -1.62 0.12 -2.75
CA ALA A 119 -1.92 -0.73 -3.90
C ALA A 119 -0.88 -0.57 -5.01
N PHE A 120 -0.29 0.63 -5.19
CA PHE A 120 0.70 0.86 -6.25
C PHE A 120 1.90 -0.06 -6.13
N LEU A 121 2.43 -0.26 -4.92
CA LEU A 121 3.58 -1.15 -4.69
C LEU A 121 3.25 -2.63 -4.96
N ALA A 122 2.02 -3.07 -4.65
CA ALA A 122 1.58 -4.45 -4.89
C ALA A 122 1.37 -4.74 -6.38
N LEU A 123 1.08 -3.70 -7.15
CA LEU A 123 0.75 -3.82 -8.55
C LEU A 123 1.95 -3.63 -9.48
N GLU A 124 3.09 -3.05 -9.06
CA GLU A 124 4.23 -2.71 -9.94
C GLU A 124 4.79 -3.90 -10.75
N PRO A 125 4.73 -3.90 -12.11
CA PRO A 125 4.92 -5.08 -12.95
C PRO A 125 6.37 -5.56 -13.00
N GLU A 126 7.28 -4.63 -12.83
CA GLU A 126 8.73 -4.83 -12.92
C GLU A 126 9.25 -5.57 -11.67
N ILE A 127 8.42 -5.69 -10.62
CA ILE A 127 8.73 -6.45 -9.42
C ILE A 127 8.27 -7.89 -9.61
N ILE A 128 9.14 -8.84 -9.25
CA ILE A 128 8.89 -10.28 -9.41
C ILE A 128 7.65 -10.78 -8.65
N ASP A 129 7.26 -10.10 -7.59
CA ASP A 129 6.12 -10.45 -6.71
C ASP A 129 4.90 -9.55 -6.91
N SER A 130 4.85 -8.82 -8.03
CA SER A 130 3.64 -8.09 -8.39
C SER A 130 2.51 -9.06 -8.70
N TYR A 131 1.27 -8.69 -8.40
CA TYR A 131 0.11 -9.53 -8.74
C TYR A 131 0.00 -9.86 -10.23
N VAL A 132 0.68 -9.14 -11.11
CA VAL A 132 0.71 -9.47 -12.54
C VAL A 132 1.86 -10.40 -12.87
N THR A 133 3.02 -10.26 -12.24
CA THR A 133 4.18 -11.12 -12.47
C THR A 133 3.91 -12.55 -12.00
N ILE A 134 3.17 -12.70 -10.90
CA ILE A 134 2.65 -14.01 -10.43
C ILE A 134 1.28 -14.38 -11.02
N ASN A 135 0.82 -13.62 -12.02
CA ASN A 135 -0.38 -13.87 -12.83
C ASN A 135 -1.70 -14.03 -12.03
N ILE A 136 -1.82 -13.32 -10.90
CA ILE A 136 -3.08 -13.16 -10.16
C ILE A 136 -4.00 -12.14 -10.85
N ILE A 137 -3.42 -11.09 -11.44
CA ILE A 137 -4.11 -10.13 -12.29
C ILE A 137 -3.55 -10.29 -13.72
N PRO A 138 -4.23 -11.04 -14.60
CA PRO A 138 -3.77 -11.21 -15.98
C PRO A 138 -3.99 -9.91 -16.76
N LEU A 139 -3.02 -9.51 -17.58
CA LEU A 139 -3.10 -8.34 -18.45
C LEU A 139 -2.77 -8.72 -19.89
N LYS A 140 -3.48 -8.09 -20.82
CA LYS A 140 -3.24 -8.21 -22.26
C LYS A 140 -2.43 -7.03 -22.76
N VAL A 141 -1.74 -7.24 -23.88
CA VAL A 141 -1.04 -6.16 -24.59
C VAL A 141 -2.04 -5.08 -24.97
N GLY A 142 -1.70 -3.82 -24.68
CA GLY A 142 -2.56 -2.66 -24.92
C GLY A 142 -3.53 -2.32 -23.79
N GLU A 143 -3.60 -3.13 -22.72
CA GLU A 143 -4.35 -2.76 -21.52
C GLU A 143 -3.54 -1.80 -20.64
N GLU A 144 -4.26 -0.83 -20.05
CA GLU A 144 -3.69 0.07 -19.06
C GLU A 144 -3.52 -0.67 -17.74
N TYR A 145 -2.36 -0.49 -17.15
CA TYR A 145 -2.09 -1.07 -15.86
C TYR A 145 -2.68 -0.16 -14.77
N PRO A 146 -3.44 -0.68 -13.79
CA PRO A 146 -3.96 0.11 -12.67
C PRO A 146 -2.87 0.47 -11.64
N ILE A 147 -1.65 0.80 -12.09
CA ILE A 147 -0.58 1.34 -11.25
C ILE A 147 -0.39 2.81 -11.57
N PHE A 148 -0.28 3.59 -10.52
CA PHE A 148 0.03 5.00 -10.57
C PHE A 148 1.31 5.24 -9.77
N ARG A 149 2.35 5.76 -10.43
CA ARG A 149 3.61 6.14 -9.79
C ARG A 149 3.62 7.65 -9.60
N ILE A 150 4.16 8.12 -8.47
CA ILE A 150 4.42 9.55 -8.29
C ILE A 150 5.69 9.87 -9.09
N PRO A 151 5.67 10.86 -10.02
CA PRO A 151 6.84 11.23 -10.81
C PRO A 151 7.99 11.63 -9.87
N ARG A 152 9.20 11.11 -10.14
CA ARG A 152 10.40 11.56 -9.42
C ARG A 152 10.86 12.88 -10.04
N THR A 153 10.74 13.98 -9.31
CA THR A 153 11.50 15.22 -9.56
C THR A 153 12.97 15.03 -9.22
#